data_AF-A0A0R0DDW7-F1
#
_entry.id   AF-A0A0R0DDW7-F1
#
_cell.length_a   1.000
_cell.length_b   1.000
_cell.length_c   1.000
_cell.angle_alpha   90.00
_cell.angle_beta   90.00
_cell.angle_gamma   90.00
#
_symmetry.space_group_name_H-M   'P 1'
#
loop_
_entity.id
_entity.type
_entity.pdbx_description
1 polymer ?
#
loop_
_entity_poly.entity_id
_entity_poly.type
_entity_poly.pdbx_seq_one_letter_code
_entity_poly.pdbx_strand_id
1 'polypeptide(L)'
;MAPLDAAQAAARTQVPLTRPVALDKPGVIADLEFDLPPPGPSADSTLIVGVRIEEQKAKAMLARSGMIAKGGLPARIRLQNLSGTHLSDIMLTRIGDDLNERVPLGPDGLTPGVRQESVNGAMLRDVGLIKPGTIYNVLAFGFAVAPPPGRYQLSVELLEKRPQLKGQQAELVIAYNGKSK
;
A
#
# COMPACT_ATOMS: atom_id res chain seq x y z
N MET A 1 -15.04 -17.21 2.86
CA MET A 1 -15.76 -15.94 2.72
C MET A 1 -15.84 -15.57 1.24
N ALA A 2 -16.94 -14.98 0.78
CA ALA A 2 -17.05 -14.52 -0.61
C ALA A 2 -16.18 -13.26 -0.84
N PRO A 3 -15.58 -13.07 -2.03
CA PRO A 3 -14.89 -11.83 -2.36
C PRO A 3 -15.83 -10.63 -2.32
N LEU A 4 -15.34 -9.50 -1.83
CA LEU A 4 -16.05 -8.23 -1.91
C LEU A 4 -16.10 -7.76 -3.36
N ASP A 5 -17.18 -7.07 -3.72
CA ASP A 5 -17.19 -6.30 -4.96
C ASP A 5 -16.31 -5.03 -4.81
N ALA A 6 -16.06 -4.35 -5.94
CA ALA A 6 -15.20 -3.17 -5.96
C ALA A 6 -15.74 -1.99 -5.12
N ALA A 7 -17.07 -1.83 -5.04
CA ALA A 7 -17.68 -0.74 -4.29
C ALA A 7 -17.59 -0.99 -2.79
N GLN A 8 -17.82 -2.23 -2.35
CA GLN A 8 -17.66 -2.65 -0.96
C GLN A 8 -16.22 -2.56 -0.50
N ALA A 9 -15.26 -3.00 -1.33
CA ALA A 9 -13.84 -2.84 -1.03
C ALA A 9 -13.46 -1.35 -0.90
N ALA A 10 -13.97 -0.50 -1.80
CA ALA A 10 -13.71 0.93 -1.80
C ALA A 10 -14.44 1.72 -0.68
N ALA A 11 -15.49 1.17 -0.08
CA ALA A 11 -16.17 1.78 1.06
C ALA A 11 -15.50 1.47 2.40
N ARG A 12 -14.65 0.43 2.47
CA ARG A 12 -14.05 -0.04 3.71
C ARG A 12 -13.06 0.97 4.31
N THR A 13 -13.31 1.48 5.50
CA THR A 13 -12.44 2.45 6.19
C THR A 13 -11.55 1.81 7.26
N GLN A 14 -11.39 0.49 7.30
CA GLN A 14 -10.61 -0.19 8.34
C GLN A 14 -9.54 -1.10 7.71
N VAL A 15 -8.33 -1.12 8.26
CA VAL A 15 -7.24 -2.01 7.78
C VAL A 15 -7.62 -3.50 7.98
N PRO A 16 -7.35 -4.37 6.98
CA PRO A 16 -6.77 -4.05 5.69
C PRO A 16 -7.81 -3.42 4.75
N LEU A 17 -7.38 -2.49 3.92
CA LEU A 17 -8.25 -1.84 2.93
C LEU A 17 -7.54 -1.64 1.60
N THR A 18 -8.33 -1.53 0.54
CA THR A 18 -7.86 -1.18 -0.79
C THR A 18 -8.70 -0.08 -1.44
N ARG A 19 -8.09 0.66 -2.38
CA ARG A 19 -8.80 1.66 -3.19
C ARG A 19 -8.33 1.59 -4.64
N PRO A 20 -9.22 1.55 -5.64
CA PRO A 20 -8.82 1.71 -7.03
C PRO A 20 -8.07 3.03 -7.24
N VAL A 21 -6.93 2.98 -7.92
CA VAL A 21 -6.12 4.18 -8.22
C VAL A 21 -5.62 4.14 -9.66
N ALA A 22 -5.46 5.31 -10.26
CA ALA A 22 -4.82 5.47 -11.56
C ALA A 22 -3.35 5.88 -11.36
N LEU A 23 -2.42 5.16 -11.98
CA LEU A 23 -0.98 5.40 -11.81
C LEU A 23 -0.36 6.19 -12.97
N ASP A 24 -1.14 6.56 -13.99
CA ASP A 24 -0.61 7.14 -15.24
C ASP A 24 -0.44 8.67 -15.22
N LYS A 25 -1.11 9.35 -14.29
CA LYS A 25 -1.11 10.82 -14.19
C LYS A 25 -0.53 11.26 -12.85
N PRO A 26 0.15 12.43 -12.82
CA PRO A 26 0.52 13.06 -11.56
C PRO A 26 -0.73 13.58 -10.83
N GLY A 27 -0.58 13.81 -9.53
CA GLY A 27 -1.61 14.34 -8.64
C GLY A 27 -1.96 13.38 -7.50
N VAL A 28 -2.91 13.82 -6.66
CA VAL A 28 -3.40 13.05 -5.51
C VAL A 28 -4.19 11.85 -6.01
N ILE A 29 -3.70 10.64 -5.73
CA ILE A 29 -4.37 9.38 -6.08
C ILE A 29 -5.13 8.78 -4.89
N ALA A 30 -4.80 9.21 -3.68
CA ALA A 30 -5.53 8.84 -2.46
C ALA A 30 -5.44 9.97 -1.44
N ASP A 31 -6.58 10.34 -0.88
CA ASP A 31 -6.71 11.14 0.34
C ASP A 31 -7.90 10.56 1.10
N LEU A 32 -7.60 9.81 2.15
CA LEU A 32 -8.62 9.06 2.89
C LEU A 32 -8.28 8.92 4.36
N GLU A 33 -9.34 8.81 5.16
CA GLU A 33 -9.24 8.43 6.55
C GLU A 33 -9.52 6.94 6.75
N PHE A 34 -8.85 6.34 7.71
CA PHE A 34 -9.05 4.95 8.06
C PHE A 34 -8.78 4.64 9.53
N ASP A 35 -9.38 3.57 10.01
CA ASP A 35 -9.15 2.97 11.31
C ASP A 35 -8.09 1.88 11.21
N LEU A 36 -7.08 1.99 12.08
CA LEU A 36 -6.02 1.02 12.27
C LEU A 36 -6.28 0.23 13.56
N PRO A 37 -6.91 -0.97 13.47
CA PRO A 37 -7.02 -1.86 14.63
C PRO A 37 -5.66 -2.45 14.99
N PRO A 38 -5.47 -3.01 16.19
CA PRO A 38 -4.28 -3.80 16.53
C PRO A 38 -4.04 -4.92 15.50
N PRO A 39 -2.77 -5.31 15.25
CA PRO A 39 -2.47 -6.40 14.33
C PRO A 39 -3.10 -7.71 14.81
N GLY A 40 -3.72 -8.43 13.87
CA GLY A 40 -4.31 -9.74 14.16
C GLY A 40 -3.26 -10.81 14.46
N PRO A 41 -3.65 -12.00 14.96
CA PRO A 41 -2.73 -13.03 15.43
C PRO A 41 -1.65 -13.45 14.42
N SER A 42 -1.99 -13.44 13.12
CA SER A 42 -1.11 -13.86 12.02
C SER A 42 -0.32 -12.71 11.37
N ALA A 43 -0.58 -11.47 11.78
CA ALA A 43 0.07 -10.26 11.25
C ALA A 43 1.17 -9.78 12.18
N ASP A 44 2.27 -9.27 11.64
CA ASP A 44 3.23 -8.53 12.44
C ASP A 44 2.72 -7.09 12.68
N SER A 45 3.49 -6.28 13.40
CA SER A 45 3.13 -4.88 13.68
C SER A 45 3.59 -3.91 12.58
N THR A 46 4.02 -4.39 11.41
CA THR A 46 4.53 -3.57 10.32
C THR A 46 3.37 -3.18 9.41
N LEU A 47 3.03 -1.90 9.37
CA LEU A 47 2.01 -1.35 8.46
C LEU A 47 2.64 -1.02 7.10
N ILE A 48 2.14 -1.62 6.04
CA ILE A 48 2.56 -1.36 4.66
C ILE A 48 1.62 -0.35 4.00
N VAL A 49 2.19 0.66 3.35
CA VAL A 49 1.48 1.58 2.46
C VAL A 49 2.06 1.42 1.05
N GLY A 50 1.22 1.01 0.10
CA GLY A 50 1.68 0.72 -1.24
C GLY A 50 0.57 0.63 -2.26
N VAL A 51 0.92 0.14 -3.44
CA VAL A 51 -0.03 -0.27 -4.47
C VAL A 51 0.03 -1.77 -4.63
N ARG A 52 -1.13 -2.41 -4.82
CA ARG A 52 -1.22 -3.78 -5.28
C ARG A 52 -1.66 -3.82 -6.73
N ILE A 53 -1.11 -4.77 -7.45
CA ILE A 53 -1.51 -5.10 -8.82
C ILE A 53 -2.06 -6.52 -8.86
N GLU A 54 -3.00 -6.75 -9.76
CA GLU A 54 -3.58 -8.07 -10.01
C GLU A 54 -3.24 -8.58 -11.41
N GLU A 55 -3.01 -9.88 -11.52
CA GLU A 55 -2.76 -10.59 -12.78
C GLU A 55 -3.28 -12.02 -12.70
N GLN A 56 -3.52 -12.64 -13.86
CA GLN A 56 -3.92 -14.06 -13.94
C GLN A 56 -2.73 -15.01 -14.14
N LYS A 57 -1.58 -14.50 -14.59
CA LYS A 57 -0.41 -15.32 -14.96
C LYS A 57 0.85 -14.82 -14.25
N ALA A 58 1.61 -15.73 -13.64
CA ALA A 58 2.82 -15.39 -12.90
C ALA A 58 3.86 -14.64 -13.75
N LYS A 59 4.03 -15.02 -15.03
CA LYS A 59 4.92 -14.32 -15.96
C LYS A 59 4.49 -12.88 -16.22
N ALA A 60 3.19 -12.63 -16.35
CA ALA A 60 2.64 -11.28 -16.52
C ALA A 60 2.82 -10.45 -15.25
N MET A 61 2.58 -11.06 -14.08
CA MET A 61 2.81 -10.43 -12.78
C MET A 61 4.26 -9.97 -12.62
N LEU A 62 5.23 -10.85 -12.90
CA LEU A 62 6.65 -10.53 -12.79
C LEU A 62 7.07 -9.40 -13.74
N ALA A 63 6.58 -9.43 -14.99
CA ALA A 63 6.87 -8.39 -15.97
C ALA A 63 6.31 -7.03 -15.52
N ARG A 64 5.07 -7.02 -15.00
CA ARG A 64 4.38 -5.81 -14.59
C ARG A 64 4.94 -5.22 -13.30
N SER A 65 5.15 -6.04 -12.27
CA SER A 65 5.78 -5.59 -11.02
C SER A 65 7.19 -5.07 -11.27
N GLY A 66 7.97 -5.77 -12.10
CA GLY A 66 9.30 -5.36 -12.49
C GLY A 66 9.32 -4.04 -13.28
N MET A 67 8.36 -3.83 -14.19
CA MET A 67 8.22 -2.58 -14.94
C MET A 67 7.94 -1.40 -14.01
N ILE A 68 7.02 -1.55 -13.06
CA ILE A 68 6.66 -0.47 -12.11
C ILE A 68 7.84 -0.19 -11.17
N ALA A 69 8.43 -1.22 -10.57
CA ALA A 69 9.54 -1.06 -9.63
C ALA A 69 10.80 -0.46 -10.29
N LYS A 70 11.16 -0.90 -11.51
CA LYS A 70 12.32 -0.37 -12.23
C LYS A 70 12.08 1.00 -12.85
N GLY A 71 10.87 1.26 -13.31
CA GLY A 71 10.50 2.57 -13.82
C GLY A 71 10.51 3.63 -12.71
N GLY A 72 10.33 3.22 -11.46
CA GLY A 72 10.05 4.13 -10.37
C GLY A 72 8.59 4.57 -10.37
N LEU A 73 8.16 5.08 -9.22
CA LEU A 73 6.85 5.67 -9.04
C LEU A 73 6.99 6.81 -8.03
N PRO A 74 7.66 7.93 -8.41
CA PRO A 74 7.94 9.00 -7.48
C PRO A 74 6.65 9.55 -6.88
N ALA A 75 6.60 9.59 -5.56
CA ALA A 75 5.41 9.95 -4.83
C ALA A 75 5.74 10.75 -3.57
N ARG A 76 4.78 11.55 -3.14
CA ARG A 76 4.72 12.16 -1.82
C ARG A 76 3.69 11.43 -0.98
N ILE A 77 4.12 10.91 0.16
CA ILE A 77 3.28 10.16 1.09
C ILE A 77 3.22 10.88 2.43
N ARG A 78 2.01 11.11 2.93
CA ARG A 78 1.79 11.63 4.29
C ARG A 78 0.84 10.71 5.03
N LEU A 79 1.28 10.21 6.17
CA LEU A 79 0.46 9.41 7.07
C LEU A 79 0.40 10.15 8.41
N GLN A 80 -0.80 10.49 8.85
CA GLN A 80 -1.02 11.27 10.08
C GLN A 80 -1.93 10.50 11.04
N ASN A 81 -1.56 10.43 12.31
CA ASN A 81 -2.42 9.90 13.36
C ASN A 81 -3.35 11.01 13.88
N LEU A 82 -4.65 10.72 13.87
CA LEU A 82 -5.75 11.60 14.27
C LEU A 82 -6.28 11.28 15.69
N SER A 83 -5.82 10.23 16.35
CA SER A 83 -6.35 9.77 17.65
C SER A 83 -5.88 10.57 18.87
N GLY A 84 -4.87 11.43 18.71
CA GLY A 84 -4.37 12.30 19.78
C GLY A 84 -5.07 13.66 19.82
N THR A 85 -4.74 14.47 20.82
CA THR A 85 -5.13 15.90 20.87
C THR A 85 -4.46 16.73 19.76
N HIS A 86 -3.39 16.22 19.16
CA HIS A 86 -2.67 16.83 18.05
C HIS A 86 -2.47 15.82 16.91
N LEU A 87 -2.58 16.31 15.68
CA LEU A 87 -2.17 15.59 14.48
C LEU A 87 -0.67 15.27 14.61
N SER A 88 -0.31 14.00 14.47
CA SER A 88 1.09 13.57 14.51
C SER A 88 1.47 12.83 13.24
N ASP A 89 2.55 13.28 12.59
CA ASP A 89 3.07 12.63 11.39
C ASP A 89 3.73 11.29 11.76
N ILE A 90 3.33 10.23 11.06
CA ILE A 90 3.99 8.94 11.10
C ILE A 90 5.01 8.88 9.98
N MET A 91 6.28 8.84 10.37
CA MET A 91 7.38 8.68 9.43
C MET A 91 7.37 7.25 8.86
N LEU A 92 7.18 7.14 7.55
CA LEU A 92 7.35 5.89 6.83
C LEU A 92 8.83 5.63 6.55
N THR A 93 9.19 4.36 6.41
CA THR A 93 10.50 3.88 6.01
C THR A 93 10.38 3.19 4.66
N ARG A 94 11.27 3.50 3.71
CA ARG A 94 11.40 2.77 2.45
C ARG A 94 12.61 1.84 2.47
N ILE A 95 12.57 0.83 1.61
CA ILE A 95 13.74 -0.01 1.33
C ILE A 95 14.63 0.70 0.30
N GLY A 96 15.92 0.81 0.62
CA GLY A 96 16.95 1.40 -0.23
C GLY A 96 17.31 0.53 -1.43
N ASP A 97 18.32 0.95 -2.19
CA ASP A 97 18.67 0.29 -3.46
C ASP A 97 19.42 -1.04 -3.27
N ASP A 98 20.09 -1.21 -2.13
CA ASP A 98 20.79 -2.45 -1.74
C ASP A 98 19.84 -3.52 -1.16
N LEU A 99 18.53 -3.25 -1.15
CA LEU A 99 17.44 -4.08 -0.64
C LEU A 99 17.46 -4.37 0.88
N ASN A 100 18.46 -3.88 1.61
CA ASN A 100 18.61 -4.11 3.04
C ASN A 100 18.56 -2.82 3.86
N GLU A 101 18.95 -1.72 3.24
CA GLU A 101 18.91 -0.38 3.79
C GLU A 101 17.47 0.03 4.05
N ARG A 102 17.25 0.55 5.26
CA ARG A 102 15.98 1.11 5.70
C ARG A 102 16.15 2.61 5.77
N VAL A 103 15.54 3.32 4.82
CA VAL A 103 15.67 4.76 4.67
C VAL A 103 14.37 5.43 5.12
N PRO A 104 14.36 6.18 6.22
CA PRO A 104 13.20 6.99 6.59
C PRO A 104 12.84 7.97 5.47
N LEU A 105 11.56 8.15 5.19
CA LEU A 105 11.10 9.23 4.33
C LEU A 105 11.37 10.57 5.05
N GLY A 106 11.82 11.56 4.30
CA GLY A 106 12.02 12.91 4.83
C GLY A 106 10.70 13.54 5.30
N PRO A 107 10.75 14.69 5.99
CA PRO A 107 9.56 15.42 6.42
C PRO A 107 8.60 15.82 5.29
N ASP A 108 9.10 15.87 4.06
CA ASP A 108 8.34 16.13 2.84
C ASP A 108 7.60 14.89 2.31
N GLY A 109 7.86 13.70 2.86
CA GLY A 109 7.21 12.44 2.50
C GLY A 109 7.64 11.87 1.16
N LEU A 110 8.77 12.31 0.60
CA LEU A 110 9.18 11.93 -0.76
C LEU A 110 9.78 10.52 -0.82
N THR A 111 9.30 9.73 -1.79
CA THR A 111 9.91 8.44 -2.18
C THR A 111 10.15 8.40 -3.69
N PRO A 112 11.29 7.87 -4.17
CA PRO A 112 11.58 7.78 -5.60
C PRO A 112 10.77 6.67 -6.30
N GLY A 113 10.16 5.76 -5.54
CA GLY A 113 9.38 4.68 -6.12
C GLY A 113 8.93 3.65 -5.12
N VAL A 114 8.50 2.52 -5.68
CA VAL A 114 7.96 1.40 -4.92
C VAL A 114 8.89 0.20 -4.99
N ARG A 115 8.93 -0.57 -3.91
CA ARG A 115 9.67 -1.84 -3.81
C ARG A 115 8.70 -2.98 -3.55
N GLN A 116 9.03 -4.15 -4.07
CA GLN A 116 8.20 -5.33 -3.79
C GLN A 116 8.23 -5.64 -2.30
N GLU A 117 7.05 -5.83 -1.73
CA GLU A 117 6.87 -6.15 -0.33
C GLU A 117 5.74 -7.18 -0.18
N SER A 118 5.74 -7.87 0.95
CA SER A 118 4.70 -8.79 1.35
C SER A 118 3.70 -8.12 2.30
N VAL A 119 2.46 -8.59 2.23
CA VAL A 119 1.41 -8.28 3.21
C VAL A 119 0.83 -9.60 3.67
N ASN A 120 0.17 -9.60 4.82
CA ASN A 120 -0.49 -10.80 5.29
C ASN A 120 -1.62 -11.20 4.31
N GLY A 121 -1.42 -12.25 3.53
CA GLY A 121 -2.43 -12.71 2.57
C GLY A 121 -3.71 -13.24 3.24
N ALA A 122 -3.62 -13.74 4.48
CA ALA A 122 -4.79 -14.22 5.22
C ALA A 122 -5.72 -13.07 5.61
N MET A 123 -5.18 -11.97 6.16
CA MET A 123 -6.04 -10.83 6.56
C MET A 123 -6.81 -10.25 5.36
N LEU A 124 -6.18 -10.18 4.17
CA LEU A 124 -6.87 -9.73 2.96
C LEU A 124 -7.96 -10.71 2.52
N ARG A 125 -7.71 -12.02 2.60
CA ARG A 125 -8.69 -13.06 2.26
C ARG A 125 -9.88 -13.05 3.22
N ASP A 126 -9.62 -12.86 4.50
CA ASP A 126 -10.62 -12.88 5.57
C ASP A 126 -11.57 -11.69 5.52
N VAL A 127 -11.21 -10.62 4.81
CA VAL A 127 -12.12 -9.50 4.49
C VAL A 127 -12.48 -9.43 3.00
N GLY A 128 -12.20 -10.49 2.23
CA GLY A 128 -12.74 -10.67 0.88
C GLY A 128 -12.04 -9.82 -0.17
N LEU A 129 -10.86 -9.28 0.15
CA LEU A 129 -10.03 -8.48 -0.74
C LEU A 129 -9.16 -9.33 -1.68
N ILE A 130 -9.29 -10.66 -1.66
CA ILE A 130 -8.58 -11.59 -2.56
C ILE A 130 -9.60 -12.36 -3.38
N LYS A 131 -9.50 -12.25 -4.71
CA LYS A 131 -10.27 -13.05 -5.65
C LYS A 131 -9.62 -14.43 -5.88
N PRO A 132 -10.39 -15.53 -5.91
CA PRO A 132 -9.88 -16.85 -6.28
C PRO A 132 -9.28 -16.84 -7.69
N GLY A 133 -8.13 -17.51 -7.88
CA GLY A 133 -7.46 -17.61 -9.19
C GLY A 133 -6.73 -16.34 -9.64
N THR A 134 -6.70 -15.28 -8.83
CA THR A 134 -5.99 -14.04 -9.11
C THR A 134 -4.69 -13.96 -8.31
N ILE A 135 -3.61 -13.57 -8.98
CA ILE A 135 -2.32 -13.31 -8.37
C ILE A 135 -2.28 -11.84 -7.98
N TYR A 136 -1.89 -11.56 -6.74
CA TYR A 136 -1.67 -10.21 -6.23
C TYR A 136 -0.19 -10.03 -5.89
N ASN A 137 0.34 -8.85 -6.21
CA ASN A 137 1.68 -8.44 -5.77
C ASN A 137 1.61 -7.02 -5.22
N VAL A 138 2.30 -6.79 -4.11
CA VAL A 138 2.34 -5.49 -3.43
C VAL A 138 3.67 -4.80 -3.70
N LEU A 139 3.57 -3.53 -4.04
CA LEU A 139 4.68 -2.62 -4.27
C LEU A 139 4.54 -1.48 -3.25
N ALA A 140 5.34 -1.52 -2.19
CA ALA A 140 5.29 -0.57 -1.09
C ALA A 140 6.01 0.74 -1.44
N PHE A 141 5.37 1.87 -1.14
CA PHE A 141 6.04 3.17 -1.06
C PHE A 141 6.90 3.26 0.20
N GLY A 142 6.41 2.65 1.29
CA GLY A 142 7.09 2.54 2.56
C GLY A 142 6.25 1.81 3.60
N PHE A 143 6.81 1.66 4.78
CA PHE A 143 6.20 0.98 5.92
C PHE A 143 6.44 1.72 7.23
N ALA A 144 5.56 1.52 8.21
CA ALA A 144 5.74 1.97 9.59
C ALA A 144 5.82 0.75 10.52
N VAL A 145 6.81 0.73 11.43
CA VAL A 145 6.94 -0.34 12.42
C VAL A 145 6.16 0.04 13.67
N ALA A 146 5.21 -0.83 14.04
CA ALA A 146 4.36 -0.69 15.23
C ALA A 146 3.68 0.68 15.40
N PRO A 147 3.03 1.26 14.36
CA PRO A 147 2.19 2.42 14.57
C PRO A 147 1.08 2.09 15.57
N PRO A 148 0.76 3.00 16.51
CA PRO A 148 -0.26 2.75 17.52
C PRO A 148 -1.65 2.56 16.86
N PRO A 149 -2.52 1.69 17.40
CA PRO A 149 -3.89 1.61 16.93
C PRO A 149 -4.61 2.97 17.06
N GLY A 150 -5.46 3.29 16.10
CA GLY A 150 -6.12 4.60 16.06
C GLY A 150 -6.73 4.95 14.71
N ARG A 151 -7.12 6.21 14.55
CA ARG A 151 -7.64 6.78 13.31
C ARG A 151 -6.52 7.54 12.60
N TYR A 152 -6.43 7.36 11.30
CA TYR A 152 -5.35 7.88 10.47
C TYR A 152 -5.89 8.59 9.25
N GLN A 153 -5.14 9.58 8.75
CA GLN A 153 -5.30 10.13 7.41
C GLN A 153 -4.08 9.75 6.56
N LEU A 154 -4.32 9.25 5.35
CA LEU A 154 -3.30 8.99 4.36
C LEU A 154 -3.53 9.86 3.13
N SER A 155 -2.48 10.57 2.71
CA SER A 155 -2.38 11.23 1.41
C SER A 155 -1.26 10.62 0.58
N VAL A 156 -1.56 10.29 -0.68
CA VAL A 156 -0.62 9.80 -1.68
C VAL A 156 -0.75 10.63 -2.95
N GLU A 157 0.33 11.31 -3.31
CA GLU A 157 0.43 12.14 -4.51
C GLU A 157 1.51 11.59 -5.43
N LEU A 158 1.17 11.26 -6.67
CA LEU A 158 2.15 10.90 -7.70
C LEU A 158 2.74 12.16 -8.31
N LEU A 159 4.06 12.19 -8.45
CA LEU A 159 4.78 13.41 -8.86
C LEU A 159 5.04 13.47 -10.37
N GLU A 160 4.93 12.33 -11.06
CA GLU A 160 5.29 12.21 -12.46
C GLU A 160 4.19 11.54 -13.29
N LYS A 161 4.13 11.91 -14.57
CA LYS A 161 3.28 11.23 -15.55
C LYS A 161 3.91 9.89 -15.96
N ARG A 162 3.10 8.84 -16.03
CA ARG A 162 3.50 7.48 -16.41
C ARG A 162 2.58 6.90 -17.49
N PRO A 163 2.66 7.37 -18.76
CA PRO A 163 1.75 6.95 -19.82
C PRO A 163 1.70 5.44 -20.05
N GLN A 164 2.80 4.73 -19.78
CA GLN A 164 2.90 3.27 -19.87
C GLN A 164 1.98 2.54 -18.89
N LEU A 165 1.54 3.19 -17.80
CA LEU A 165 0.62 2.63 -16.80
C LEU A 165 -0.85 2.94 -17.11
N LYS A 166 -1.15 3.63 -18.21
CA LYS A 166 -2.52 4.01 -18.59
C LYS A 166 -3.40 2.78 -18.79
N GLY A 167 -4.55 2.77 -18.12
CA GLY A 167 -5.52 1.68 -18.18
C GLY A 167 -5.10 0.40 -17.44
N GLN A 168 -3.93 0.40 -16.77
CA GLN A 168 -3.52 -0.74 -15.96
C GLN A 168 -4.23 -0.69 -14.60
N GLN A 169 -4.84 -1.81 -14.19
CA GLN A 169 -5.56 -1.90 -12.92
C GLN A 169 -4.61 -1.95 -11.72
N ALA A 170 -4.67 -0.94 -10.86
CA ALA A 170 -3.94 -0.91 -9.61
C ALA A 170 -4.86 -0.46 -8.48
N GLU A 171 -4.55 -0.89 -7.27
CA GLU A 171 -5.25 -0.46 -6.08
C GLU A 171 -4.23 0.00 -5.04
N LEU A 172 -4.48 1.13 -4.38
CA LEU A 172 -3.84 1.42 -3.10
C LEU A 172 -4.12 0.26 -2.15
N VAL A 173 -3.13 -0.13 -1.36
CA VAL A 173 -3.29 -1.12 -0.28
C VAL A 173 -2.68 -0.57 1.00
N ILE A 174 -3.44 -0.70 2.09
CA ILE A 174 -2.98 -0.47 3.46
C ILE A 174 -3.26 -1.76 4.22
N ALA A 175 -2.20 -2.44 4.66
CA ALA A 175 -2.30 -3.74 5.31
C ALA A 175 -1.10 -4.00 6.22
N TYR A 176 -1.27 -4.86 7.21
CA TYR A 176 -0.14 -5.35 8.00
C TYR A 176 0.67 -6.39 7.22
N ASN A 177 1.96 -6.47 7.52
CA ASN A 177 2.81 -7.52 7.00
C ASN A 177 2.48 -8.87 7.67
N GLY A 178 2.82 -9.97 7.00
CA GLY A 178 2.69 -11.31 7.57
C GLY A 178 3.80 -11.57 8.57
N LYS A 179 3.51 -12.30 9.65
CA LYS A 179 4.58 -12.84 10.49
C LYS A 179 5.43 -13.81 9.66
N SER A 180 6.75 -13.61 9.67
CA SER A 180 7.68 -14.68 9.30
C SER A 180 7.45 -15.86 10.25
N LYS A 181 7.36 -17.07 9.69
CA LYS A 181 7.28 -18.31 10.47
C LYS A 181 8.58 -18.56 11.24
#